data_AF-A0A926TTM2-F1
#
_entry.id   AF-A0A926TTM2-F1
#
_cell.length_a   1.000
_cell.length_b   1.000
_cell.length_c   1.000
_cell.angle_alpha   90.00
_cell.angle_beta   90.00
_cell.angle_gamma   90.00
#
_symmetry.space_group_name_H-M   'P 1'
#
loop_
_entity.id
_entity.type
_entity.pdbx_description
1 polymer ?
#
loop_
_entity_poly.entity_id
_entity_poly.type
_entity_poly.pdbx_seq_one_letter_code
_entity_poly.pdbx_strand_id
1 'polypeptide(L)' 'MNLSPVYEQWKAETLEAGERRATEGLLVARFGPLDEVLTQIVPNLVALPPVDRARLILNLSRTELIEQFEHKLSH' A
#
# COMPACT_ATOMS: atom_id res chain seq x y z
N MET A 1 -29.85 -13.82 -1.93
CA MET A 1 -28.77 -14.60 -2.59
C MET A 1 -27.67 -14.79 -1.56
N ASN A 2 -27.31 -16.03 -1.22
CA ASN A 2 -26.22 -16.30 -0.29
C ASN A 2 -24.95 -16.45 -1.13
N LEU A 3 -24.02 -15.49 -1.04
CA LEU A 3 -22.75 -15.58 -1.74
C LEU A 3 -21.93 -16.68 -1.06
N SER A 4 -21.37 -17.60 -1.85
CA SER A 4 -20.47 -18.62 -1.32
C SER A 4 -19.28 -17.93 -0.62
N PRO A 5 -18.80 -18.42 0.54
CA PRO A 5 -17.60 -17.89 1.20
C PRO A 5 -16.39 -17.75 0.25
N VAL A 6 -16.30 -18.62 -0.76
CA VAL A 6 -15.27 -18.60 -1.80
C VAL A 6 -15.33 -17.32 -2.65
N TYR A 7 -16.52 -16.82 -2.96
CA TYR A 7 -16.68 -15.59 -3.74
C TYR A 7 -16.27 -14.35 -2.93
N GLU A 8 -16.59 -14.32 -1.63
CA GLU A 8 -16.19 -13.22 -0.76
C GLU A 8 -14.67 -13.17 -0.57
N GLN A 9 -14.03 -14.32 -0.40
CA GLN A 9 -12.57 -14.45 -0.37
C GLN A 9 -11.94 -13.96 -1.67
N TRP A 10 -12.40 -14.47 -2.82
CA TRP A 10 -11.85 -14.07 -4.11
C TRP A 10 -12.02 -12.57 -4.36
N LYS A 11 -13.16 -11.99 -3.99
CA LYS A 11 -13.40 -10.54 -4.07
C LYS A 11 -12.42 -9.76 -3.19
N ALA A 12 -12.17 -10.22 -1.96
CA ALA A 12 -11.24 -9.58 -1.05
C ALA A 12 -9.80 -9.64 -1.57
N GLU A 13 -9.33 -10.80 -2.02
CA GLU A 13 -8.00 -10.98 -2.62
C GLU A 13 -7.80 -10.10 -3.86
N THR A 14 -8.82 -10.02 -4.72
CA THR A 14 -8.75 -9.22 -5.94
C THR A 14 -8.69 -7.73 -5.63
N LEU A 15 -9.43 -7.29 -4.61
CA LEU A 15 -9.40 -5.93 -4.12
C LEU A 15 -8.02 -5.60 -3.53
N GLU A 16 -7.50 -6.43 -2.64
CA GLU A 16 -6.17 -6.25 -2.02
C GLU A 16 -5.06 -6.19 -3.08
N ALA A 17 -5.07 -7.10 -4.06
CA ALA A 17 -4.13 -7.10 -5.16
C ALA A 17 -4.24 -5.85 -6.07
N GLY A 18 -5.44 -5.27 -6.17
CA GLY A 18 -5.69 -4.01 -6.86
C GLY A 18 -5.11 -2.82 -6.09
N GLU A 19 -5.41 -2.72 -4.80
CA GLU A 19 -4.93 -1.67 -3.90
C GLU A 19 -3.40 -1.69 -3.81
N ARG A 20 -2.80 -2.88 -3.75
CA ARG A 20 -1.35 -3.05 -3.77
C ARG A 20 -0.72 -2.54 -5.07
N ARG A 21 -1.23 -2.97 -6.22
CA ARG A 21 -0.70 -2.50 -7.53
C ARG A 21 -0.85 -0.99 -7.71
N ALA A 22 -1.98 -0.42 -7.28
CA ALA A 22 -2.18 1.03 -7.31
C ALA A 22 -1.17 1.77 -6.43
N THR A 23 -0.87 1.23 -5.25
CA THR A 23 0.13 1.77 -4.32
C THR A 23 1.53 1.72 -4.92
N GLU A 24 1.96 0.56 -5.42
CA GLU A 24 3.27 0.38 -6.05
C GLU A 24 3.44 1.29 -7.27
N GLY A 25 2.41 1.39 -8.13
CA GLY A 25 2.43 2.29 -9.29
C GLY A 25 2.57 3.75 -8.90
N LEU A 26 1.89 4.19 -7.83
CA LEU A 26 2.00 5.56 -7.34
C LEU A 26 3.39 5.86 -6.75
N LEU A 27 3.96 4.93 -5.98
CA LEU A 27 5.33 5.04 -5.47
C LEU A 27 6.33 5.15 -6.62
N VAL A 28 6.17 4.32 -7.66
CA VAL A 28 7.02 4.36 -8.86
C VAL A 28 6.92 5.70 -9.57
N ALA A 29 5.70 6.21 -9.75
CA ALA A 29 5.47 7.51 -10.39
C ALA A 29 6.08 8.68 -9.59
N ARG A 30 6.11 8.58 -8.25
CA ARG A 30 6.53 9.67 -7.37
C ARG A 30 8.02 9.68 -7.03
N PHE A 31 8.62 8.49 -6.87
CA PHE A 31 9.97 8.32 -6.33
C PHE A 31 10.92 7.57 -7.28
N GLY A 32 10.41 7.04 -8.40
CA GLY A 32 11.17 6.18 -9.30
C GLY A 32 11.10 4.69 -8.91
N PRO A 33 11.97 3.84 -9.47
CA PRO A 33 11.90 2.38 -9.29
C PRO A 33 11.77 1.97 -7.81
N LEU A 34 10.89 1.00 -7.55
CA LEU A 34 10.64 0.51 -6.20
C LEU A 34 11.85 -0.31 -5.73
N ASP A 35 12.55 0.19 -4.71
CA ASP A 35 13.64 -0.51 -4.05
C ASP A 35 13.14 -1.41 -2.91
N GLU A 36 14.07 -2.14 -2.29
CA GLU A 36 13.75 -3.09 -1.22
C GLU A 36 13.14 -2.40 0.01
N VAL A 37 13.61 -1.19 0.35
CA VAL A 37 13.11 -0.42 1.49
C VAL A 37 11.66 0.02 1.25
N LEU A 38 11.38 0.60 0.09
CA LEU A 38 10.01 0.98 -0.28
C LEU A 38 9.09 -0.23 -0.39
N THR A 39 9.59 -1.37 -0.89
CA THR A 39 8.82 -2.62 -0.99
C THR A 39 8.38 -3.11 0.40
N GLN A 40 9.24 -3.00 1.42
CA GLN A 40 8.93 -3.43 2.78
C GLN A 40 7.80 -2.61 3.44
N ILE A 41 7.65 -1.33 3.07
CA ILE A 41 6.59 -0.48 3.64
C ILE A 41 5.26 -0.55 2.87
N VAL A 42 5.23 -1.15 1.66
CA VAL A 42 4.00 -1.28 0.84
C VAL A 42 2.84 -1.93 1.60
N PRO A 43 3.00 -3.06 2.33
CA PRO A 43 1.89 -3.68 3.06
C PRO A 43 1.25 -2.72 4.08
N ASN A 44 2.07 -1.94 4.79
CA ASN A 44 1.60 -0.98 5.77
C ASN A 44 0.88 0.21 5.12
N LEU A 45 1.30 0.62 3.93
CA LEU A 45 0.60 1.63 3.13
C LEU A 45 -0.75 1.10 2.64
N VAL A 46 -0.79 -0.12 2.10
CA VAL A 46 -2.02 -0.75 1.58
C VAL A 46 -3.09 -0.88 2.68
N ALA A 47 -2.69 -1.11 3.93
CA ALA A 47 -3.58 -1.15 5.08
C ALA A 47 -4.25 0.21 5.42
N LEU A 48 -3.77 1.33 4.87
CA LEU A 48 -4.39 2.64 5.06
C LEU A 48 -5.58 2.86 4.10
N PRO A 49 -6.54 3.72 4.48
CA PRO A 49 -7.56 4.19 3.57
C PRO A 49 -6.95 4.80 2.30
N PRO A 50 -7.54 4.57 1.10
CA PRO A 50 -6.93 4.97 -0.17
C PRO A 50 -6.57 6.46 -0.26
N VAL A 51 -7.42 7.33 0.28
CA VAL A 51 -7.20 8.79 0.28
C VAL A 51 -6.04 9.18 1.20
N ASP A 52 -5.94 8.58 2.39
CA ASP A 52 -4.88 8.88 3.34
C ASP A 52 -3.54 8.37 2.83
N ARG A 53 -3.51 7.16 2.26
CA ARG A 53 -2.33 6.62 1.57
C ARG A 53 -1.88 7.54 0.45
N ALA A 54 -2.78 7.94 -0.45
CA ALA A 54 -2.44 8.81 -1.56
C ALA A 54 -1.90 10.17 -1.08
N ARG A 55 -2.50 10.75 -0.03
CA ARG A 55 -2.03 11.99 0.58
C ARG A 55 -0.62 11.84 1.15
N LEU A 56 -0.31 10.75 1.85
CA LEU A 56 1.03 10.53 2.39
C LEU A 56 2.06 10.40 1.26
N ILE A 57 1.79 9.56 0.26
CA ILE A 57 2.72 9.35 -0.86
C ILE A 57 2.96 10.63 -1.67
N LEU A 58 1.91 11.43 -1.91
CA LEU A 58 2.03 12.64 -2.72
C LEU A 58 2.72 13.79 -1.98
N ASN A 59 2.46 13.94 -0.68
CA ASN A 59 2.92 15.10 0.10
C ASN A 59 4.23 14.87 0.84
N LEU A 60 4.61 13.63 1.15
CA LEU A 60 5.87 13.34 1.83
C LEU A 60 7.02 13.13 0.85
N SER A 61 8.23 13.40 1.32
CA SER A 61 9.46 12.91 0.67
C SER A 61 9.62 11.41 0.87
N ARG A 62 10.49 10.78 0.06
CA ARG A 62 10.81 9.36 0.17
C ARG A 62 11.33 9.02 1.58
N THR A 63 12.22 9.84 2.13
CA THR A 63 12.83 9.60 3.45
C THR A 63 11.80 9.71 4.57
N GLU A 64 10.97 10.75 4.58
CA GLU A 64 9.91 10.92 5.60
C GLU A 64 8.90 9.77 5.54
N LEU A 65 8.55 9.32 4.34
CA LEU A 65 7.66 8.18 4.15
C LEU A 65 8.27 6.88 4.71
N ILE A 66 9.57 6.65 4.48
CA ILE A 66 10.26 5.48 5.02
C ILE A 66 10.33 5.56 6.54
N GLU A 67 10.78 6.68 7.11
CA GLU A 67 10.90 6.88 8.56
C GLU A 67 9.57 6.67 9.28
N GLN A 68 8.47 7.19 8.72
CA GLN A 68 7.13 7.04 9.31
C GLN A 68 6.65 5.58 9.38
N PHE A 69 7.08 4.73 8.44
CA PHE A 69 6.59 3.36 8.31
C PHE A 69 7.59 2.29 8.77
N GLU A 70 8.90 2.56 8.77
CA GLU A 70 9.91 1.72 9.40
C GLU A 70 9.81 1.74 10.93
N HIS A 71 9.52 2.90 11.53
CA HIS A 71 9.28 2.99 12.97
C HIS A 71 8.08 2.15 13.42
N LYS A 72 7.12 1.91 12.52
CA LYS A 72 5.92 1.11 12.76
C LYS A 72 6.16 -0.40 12.69
N LEU A 73 7.31 -0.85 12.15
CA LEU A 73 7.70 -2.27 12.09
C LEU A 73 8.43 -2.75 13.36
N SER A 74 8.79 -1.84 14.29
CA SER A 74 9.54 -2.15 15.52
C SER A 74 8.68 -2.23 16.80
N HIS A 75 7.34 -2.28 16.69
CA HIS A 75 6.40 -2.47 17.81
C HIS A 75 5.33 -3.50 17.42
#